data_AF-A0A1I6MML7-F1
#
_entry.id   AF-A0A1I6MML7-F1
#
_cell.length_a   1.000
_cell.length_b   1.000
_cell.length_c   1.000
_cell.angle_alpha   90.00
_cell.angle_beta   90.00
_cell.angle_gamma   90.00
#
_symmetry.space_group_name_H-M   'P 1'
#
loop_
_entity.id
_entity.type
_entity.pdbx_description
1 polymer ?
#
loop_
_entity_poly.entity_id
_entity_poly.type
_entity_poly.pdbx_seq_one_letter_code
_entity_poly.pdbx_strand_id
1 'polypeptide(L)'
;MDSGDKERGERGVACSLLKLSDGRLRVVLDDVRNLAPGELGPWQHEVFVTFKDYERAALSSLDLPEDELAAFGHYVLARLLAANGLLWSEP
;
A
#
# COMPACT_ATOMS: atom_id res chain seq x y z
N MET A 1 19.78 -1.23 -16.48
CA MET A 1 18.70 -1.99 -15.87
C MET A 1 17.86 -2.53 -17.00
N ASP A 2 17.86 -3.84 -17.14
CA ASP A 2 17.09 -4.53 -18.15
C ASP A 2 15.60 -4.26 -17.91
N SER A 3 14.89 -3.74 -18.90
CA SER A 3 13.45 -3.46 -18.82
C SER A 3 12.69 -4.77 -19.02
N GLY A 4 12.95 -5.74 -18.14
CA GLY A 4 12.32 -7.04 -18.12
C GLY A 4 10.81 -6.90 -18.00
N ASP A 5 10.12 -7.80 -18.70
CA ASP A 5 8.70 -7.85 -19.00
C ASP A 5 7.77 -6.92 -18.21
N LYS A 6 7.05 -6.11 -18.98
CA LYS A 6 6.14 -5.04 -18.54
C LYS A 6 4.84 -5.56 -17.91
N GLU A 7 4.83 -6.82 -17.49
CA GLU A 7 3.66 -7.39 -16.85
C GLU A 7 3.44 -6.73 -15.50
N ARG A 8 2.16 -6.48 -15.20
CA ARG A 8 1.70 -5.92 -13.94
C ARG A 8 0.58 -6.80 -13.42
N GLY A 9 0.61 -7.05 -12.12
CA GLY A 9 -0.50 -7.71 -11.43
C GLY A 9 -1.80 -6.95 -11.61
N GLU A 10 -2.92 -7.68 -11.56
CA GLU A 10 -4.27 -7.09 -11.63
C GLU A 10 -4.63 -6.35 -10.33
N ARG A 11 -4.16 -6.82 -9.18
CA ARG A 11 -4.42 -6.24 -7.86
C ARG A 11 -3.19 -5.48 -7.36
N GLY A 12 -3.43 -4.40 -6.65
CA GLY A 12 -2.38 -3.57 -6.07
C GLY A 12 -2.84 -2.90 -4.78
N VAL A 13 -1.86 -2.34 -4.07
CA VAL A 13 -2.08 -1.47 -2.90
C VAL A 13 -1.49 -0.11 -3.22
N ALA A 14 -2.34 0.91 -3.28
CA ALA A 14 -1.91 2.29 -3.46
C ALA A 14 -1.64 2.92 -2.09
N CYS A 15 -0.41 3.36 -1.86
CA CYS A 15 -0.05 4.14 -0.67
C CYS A 15 -0.11 5.64 -1.01
N SER A 16 -0.95 6.40 -0.31
CA SER A 16 -1.03 7.85 -0.47
C SER A 16 -0.77 8.57 0.85
N LEU A 17 -0.34 9.82 0.77
CA LEU A 17 0.01 10.64 1.93
C LEU A 17 -0.89 11.88 1.96
N LEU A 18 -1.63 12.05 3.06
CA LEU A 18 -2.49 13.21 3.29
C LEU A 18 -1.92 14.07 4.41
N LYS A 19 -1.92 15.40 4.21
CA LYS A 19 -1.62 16.37 5.27
C LYS A 19 -2.92 16.68 6.01
N LEU A 20 -2.95 16.43 7.31
CA LEU A 20 -4.11 16.71 8.15
C LEU A 20 -4.09 18.16 8.64
N SER A 21 -5.27 18.68 8.99
CA SER A 21 -5.44 20.06 9.49
C SER A 21 -4.78 20.29 10.85
N ASP A 22 -4.62 19.23 11.64
CA ASP A 22 -3.90 19.25 12.93
C ASP A 22 -2.37 19.22 12.77
N GLY A 23 -1.86 19.18 11.54
CA GLY A 23 -0.43 19.18 11.23
C GLY A 23 0.19 17.80 11.09
N ARG A 24 -0.49 16.72 11.46
CA ARG A 24 -0.02 15.33 11.29
C ARG A 24 -0.04 14.89 9.82
N LEU A 25 0.57 13.75 9.54
CA LEU A 25 0.57 13.10 8.24
C LEU A 25 -0.19 11.77 8.32
N ARG A 26 -1.11 11.53 7.39
CA ARG A 26 -1.84 10.29 7.28
C ARG A 26 -1.32 9.49 6.09
N VAL A 27 -0.84 8.28 6.35
CA VAL A 27 -0.57 7.30 5.30
C VAL A 27 -1.83 6.47 5.10
N VAL A 28 -2.37 6.49 3.89
CA VAL A 28 -3.55 5.74 3.48
C VAL A 28 -3.11 4.59 2.59
N LEU A 29 -3.71 3.42 2.79
CA LEU A 29 -3.53 2.26 1.92
C LEU A 29 -4.90 1.91 1.32
N ASP A 30 -5.01 2.04 0.01
CA ASP A 30 -6.20 1.68 -0.77
C ASP A 30 -5.92 0.44 -1.61
N ASP A 31 -6.88 -0.47 -1.66
CA ASP A 31 -6.81 -1.58 -2.60
C ASP A 31 -7.26 -1.07 -3.97
N VAL A 32 -6.47 -1.38 -5.00
CA VAL A 32 -6.68 -0.91 -6.36
C VAL A 32 -6.63 -2.06 -7.35
N ARG A 33 -7.35 -1.90 -8.46
CA ARG A 33 -7.35 -2.84 -9.58
C ARG A 33 -6.80 -2.18 -10.84
N ASN A 34 -5.90 -2.86 -11.54
CA ASN A 34 -5.42 -2.45 -12.85
C ASN A 34 -6.50 -2.77 -13.89
N LEU A 35 -6.90 -1.75 -14.66
CA LEU A 35 -7.91 -1.91 -15.71
C LEU A 35 -7.35 -2.51 -17.01
N ALA A 36 -6.03 -2.68 -17.12
CA ALA A 36 -5.35 -3.43 -18.17
C ALA A 36 -4.37 -4.46 -17.57
N PRO A 37 -4.86 -5.60 -17.05
CA PRO A 37 -4.01 -6.65 -16.48
C PRO A 37 -2.95 -7.13 -17.47
N GLY A 38 -1.71 -7.36 -17.01
CA GLY A 38 -0.59 -7.74 -17.87
C GLY A 38 0.08 -6.56 -18.60
N GLU A 39 -0.49 -5.34 -18.51
CA GLU A 39 0.06 -4.15 -19.14
C GLU A 39 0.17 -2.96 -18.15
N LEU A 40 0.86 -1.91 -18.58
CA LEU A 40 0.82 -0.63 -17.90
C LEU A 40 -0.53 0.04 -18.18
N GLY A 41 -1.38 0.16 -17.16
CA GLY A 41 -2.73 0.71 -17.30
C GLY A 41 -3.15 1.58 -16.12
N PRO A 42 -4.31 2.26 -16.24
CA PRO A 42 -4.88 3.02 -15.15
C PRO A 42 -5.33 2.09 -14.02
N TRP A 43 -5.20 2.59 -12.79
CA TRP A 43 -5.66 1.91 -11.59
C TRP A 43 -6.99 2.51 -11.14
N GLN A 44 -7.93 1.65 -10.79
CA GLN A 44 -9.20 2.02 -10.21
C GLN A 44 -9.21 1.65 -8.73
N HIS A 45 -9.70 2.57 -7.89
CA HIS A 45 -9.97 2.29 -6.48
C HIS A 45 -10.99 1.16 -6.36
N GLU A 46 -10.68 0.15 -5.57
CA GLU A 46 -11.56 -0.98 -5.33
C GLU A 46 -12.22 -0.87 -3.96
N VAL A 47 -11.44 -0.90 -2.87
CA VAL A 47 -11.93 -0.77 -1.50
C VAL A 47 -10.96 0.07 -0.67
N PHE A 48 -11.52 0.97 0.14
CA PHE A 48 -10.78 1.74 1.15
C PHE A 48 -10.64 0.88 2.40
N VAL A 49 -9.41 0.57 2.83
CA VAL A 49 -9.23 -0.45 3.87
C VAL A 49 -8.54 0.08 5.12
N THR A 50 -7.50 0.93 5.07
CA THR A 50 -6.86 1.46 6.29
C THR A 50 -6.09 2.76 6.11
N PHE A 51 -5.88 3.48 7.22
CA PHE A 51 -4.91 4.55 7.33
C PHE A 51 -4.20 4.53 8.68
N LYS A 52 -3.03 5.17 8.75
CA LYS A 52 -2.36 5.47 10.02
C LYS A 52 -1.87 6.91 10.02
N ASP A 53 -2.08 7.59 11.15
CA ASP A 53 -1.60 8.94 11.38
C ASP A 53 -0.26 8.92 12.09
N TYR A 54 0.65 9.76 11.62
CA TYR A 54 1.99 9.94 12.15
C TYR A 54 2.22 11.41 12.50
N GLU A 55 3.04 11.62 13.53
CA GLU A 55 3.64 12.93 13.73
C GLU A 55 4.49 13.29 12.51
N ARG A 56 4.33 14.54 12.04
CA ARG A 56 4.98 15.00 10.82
C ARG A 56 6.49 14.83 10.88
N ALA A 57 7.10 15.25 11.99
CA ALA A 57 8.54 15.20 12.18
C ALA A 57 9.04 13.75 12.04
N ALA A 58 8.49 12.83 12.83
CA ALA A 58 8.87 11.42 12.86
C ALA A 58 8.79 10.76 11.47
N LEU A 59 7.66 10.92 10.76
CA LEU A 59 7.51 10.32 9.43
C LEU A 59 8.42 10.99 8.38
N SER A 60 8.58 12.32 8.43
CA SER A 60 9.41 13.05 7.46
C SER A 60 10.91 12.76 7.60
N SER A 61 11.37 12.41 8.80
CA SER A 61 12.75 11.97 9.05
C SER A 61 12.93 10.47 8.95
N LEU A 62 11.85 9.69 8.71
CA LEU A 62 11.83 8.23 8.85
C LEU A 62 12.38 7.75 10.20
N ASP A 63 12.20 8.57 11.24
CA ASP A 63 12.58 8.24 12.63
C ASP A 63 11.41 7.50 13.28
N LEU A 64 11.16 6.30 12.77
CA LEU A 64 10.15 5.39 13.28
C LEU A 64 10.82 4.16 13.89
N PRO A 65 10.24 3.57 14.94
CA PRO A 65 10.67 2.28 15.45
C PRO A 65 10.76 1.21 14.33
N GLU A 66 11.72 0.29 14.44
CA GLU A 66 11.91 -0.76 13.42
C GLU A 66 10.69 -1.68 13.30
N ASP A 67 10.05 -2.00 14.42
CA ASP A 67 8.81 -2.78 14.46
C ASP A 67 7.64 -2.07 13.76
N GLU A 68 7.59 -0.73 13.82
CA GLU A 68 6.62 0.06 13.08
C GLU A 68 6.84 -0.02 11.56
N LEU A 69 8.09 0.09 11.11
CA LEU A 69 8.45 -0.05 9.70
C LEU A 69 8.16 -1.47 9.20
N ALA A 70 8.51 -2.48 10.00
CA ALA A 70 8.23 -3.88 9.71
C ALA A 70 6.72 -4.14 9.64
N ALA A 71 5.94 -3.59 10.56
CA ALA A 71 4.49 -3.69 10.56
C ALA A 71 3.88 -3.06 9.29
N PHE A 72 4.37 -1.89 8.85
CA PHE A 72 3.92 -1.27 7.60
C PHE A 72 4.15 -2.20 6.40
N GLY A 73 5.37 -2.75 6.26
CA GLY A 73 5.68 -3.71 5.20
C GLY A 73 4.82 -4.97 5.26
N HIS A 74 4.61 -5.50 6.47
CA HIS A 74 3.72 -6.64 6.72
C HIS A 74 2.29 -6.33 6.23
N TYR A 75 1.72 -5.17 6.57
CA TYR A 75 0.38 -4.79 6.15
C TYR A 75 0.24 -4.70 4.62
N VAL A 76 1.23 -4.12 3.94
CA VAL A 76 1.23 -4.05 2.47
C VAL A 76 1.21 -5.46 1.86
N LEU A 77 2.07 -6.36 2.34
CA LEU A 77 2.14 -7.74 1.85
C LEU A 77 0.88 -8.54 2.16
N ALA A 78 0.37 -8.46 3.39
CA ALA A 78 -0.85 -9.15 3.80
C ALA A 78 -2.05 -8.74 2.94
N ARG A 79 -2.17 -7.44 2.62
CA ARG A 79 -3.24 -6.94 1.74
C ARG A 79 -3.09 -7.38 0.31
N LEU A 80 -1.86 -7.35 -0.24
CA LEU A 80 -1.61 -7.91 -1.57
C LEU A 80 -1.99 -9.39 -1.64
N LEU A 81 -1.61 -10.19 -0.64
CA LEU A 81 -2.00 -11.60 -0.57
C LEU A 81 -3.51 -11.77 -0.47
N ALA A 82 -4.18 -10.98 0.38
CA ALA A 82 -5.64 -11.04 0.55
C ALA A 82 -6.39 -10.68 -0.74
N ALA A 83 -6.02 -9.58 -1.40
CA ALA A 83 -6.63 -9.13 -2.65
C ALA A 83 -6.46 -10.14 -3.80
N ASN A 84 -5.41 -10.96 -3.75
CA ASN A 84 -5.14 -12.03 -4.70
C ASN A 84 -5.68 -13.41 -4.25
N GLY A 85 -6.39 -13.50 -3.11
CA GLY A 85 -6.89 -14.78 -2.59
C GLY A 85 -5.80 -15.76 -2.13
N LEU A 86 -4.59 -15.25 -1.85
CA LEU A 86 -3.41 -16.01 -1.44
C LEU A 86 -3.13 -15.91 0.06
N LEU A 87 -3.93 -15.12 0.80
CA LEU A 87 -3.83 -15.08 2.24
C LEU A 87 -4.41 -16.39 2.80
N TRP A 88 -3.52 -17.26 3.26
CA TRP A 88 -3.91 -18.49 3.91
C TRP A 88 -4.81 -18.19 5.12
N SER A 89 -6.02 -18.74 5.11
CA SER A 89 -6.84 -18.92 6.32
C SER A 89 -6.86 -20.42 6.59
N GLU A 90 -6.63 -20.83 7.84
CA GLU A 90 -6.61 -22.26 8.19
C GLU A 90 -7.91 -22.96 7.76
N PRO A 91 -7.83 -24.25 7.35
CA PRO A 91 -8.99 -25.05 6.96
C PRO A 91 -9.98 -25.31 8.10
#